data_AF-A0A849R355-F1
#
_entry.id   AF-A0A849R355-F1
#
_cell.length_a   1.000
_cell.length_b   1.000
_cell.length_c   1.000
_cell.angle_alpha   90.00
_cell.angle_beta   90.00
_cell.angle_gamma   90.00
#
_symmetry.space_group_name_H-M   'P 1'
#
loop_
_entity.id
_entity.type
_entity.pdbx_description
1 polymer ?
#
loop_
_entity_poly.entity_id
_entity_poly.type
_entity_poly.pdbx_seq_one_letter_code
_entity_poly.pdbx_strand_id
1 'polypeptide(L)'
;MANVFNRRTKIYKKSVNTPDYPENEWIINPTFVPNCEAKYMVVDGDNIKEMTIKEKAVIDYIAPIPKPEPPTTEELEKIRNVNVASKIANVYTIADEISMVRKLIIGESSVIDADIIEWFDVIANAKLTYPKS
;
A
#
# COMPACT_ATOMS: atom_id res chain seq x y z
N MET A 1 45.28 2.01 12.46
CA MET A 1 43.82 1.73 12.41
C MET A 1 43.10 2.86 13.11
N ALA A 2 42.02 3.37 12.50
CA ALA A 2 41.25 4.49 13.03
C ALA A 2 39.76 4.19 13.03
N ASN A 3 39.00 4.94 13.80
CA ASN A 3 37.55 4.96 13.68
C ASN A 3 37.17 6.09 12.71
N VAL A 4 36.17 5.87 11.86
CA VAL A 4 35.75 6.88 10.88
C VAL A 4 34.25 7.05 10.92
N PHE A 5 33.80 8.28 10.67
CA PHE A 5 32.37 8.62 10.60
C PHE A 5 32.07 9.40 9.33
N ASN A 6 31.12 8.91 8.53
CA ASN A 6 30.74 9.59 7.31
C ASN A 6 29.86 10.81 7.61
N ARG A 7 30.28 12.00 7.15
CA ARG A 7 29.59 13.27 7.39
C ARG A 7 28.15 13.28 6.89
N ARG A 8 27.90 12.61 5.75
CA ARG A 8 26.61 12.59 5.04
C ARG A 8 25.72 11.43 5.48
N THR A 9 26.23 10.20 5.42
CA THR A 9 25.45 8.99 5.69
C THR A 9 25.33 8.66 7.17
N LYS A 10 26.09 9.34 8.04
CA LYS A 10 26.15 9.10 9.49
C LYS A 10 26.57 7.66 9.85
N ILE A 11 27.21 6.96 8.92
CA ILE A 11 27.75 5.61 9.14
C ILE A 11 29.04 5.71 9.95
N TYR A 12 29.09 4.98 11.06
CA TYR A 12 30.28 4.82 11.88
C TYR A 12 30.96 3.48 11.60
N LYS A 13 32.25 3.51 11.26
CA LYS A 13 33.08 2.31 11.08
C LYS A 13 34.22 2.31 12.07
N LYS A 14 34.48 1.15 12.68
CA LYS A 14 35.56 0.96 13.66
C LYS A 14 36.77 0.31 13.02
N SER A 15 37.96 0.71 13.45
CA SER A 15 39.24 0.04 13.14
C SER A 15 39.50 -0.18 11.63
N VAL A 16 39.31 0.85 10.82
CA VAL A 16 39.54 0.81 9.37
C VAL A 16 40.92 1.35 8.97
N ASN A 17 41.32 1.03 7.74
CA ASN A 17 42.49 1.60 7.07
C ASN A 17 42.15 2.99 6.54
N THR A 18 42.86 4.03 6.99
CA THR A 18 42.51 5.44 6.74
C THR A 18 42.65 5.94 5.29
N PRO A 19 43.61 5.47 4.46
CA PRO A 19 43.73 5.93 3.06
C PRO A 19 42.48 5.73 2.20
N ASP A 20 41.59 4.81 2.58
CA ASP A 20 40.35 4.52 1.86
C ASP A 20 39.21 5.50 2.20
N TYR A 21 39.44 6.47 3.09
CA TYR A 21 38.43 7.36 3.66
C TYR A 21 38.87 8.83 3.59
N PRO A 22 38.46 9.58 2.54
CA PRO A 22 38.91 10.95 2.37
C PRO A 22 38.25 11.89 3.40
N GLU A 23 39.03 12.83 3.97
CA GLU A 23 38.63 13.69 5.09
C GLU A 23 37.47 14.65 4.79
N ASN A 24 37.26 14.94 3.49
CA ASN A 24 36.13 15.73 3.00
C ASN A 24 34.78 15.03 3.25
N GLU A 25 34.76 13.71 3.27
CA GLU A 25 33.57 12.88 3.46
C GLU A 25 33.54 12.19 4.82
N TRP A 26 34.70 11.92 5.40
CA TRP A 26 34.86 11.15 6.62
C TRP A 26 35.58 11.95 7.70
N ILE A 27 35.06 11.88 8.92
CA ILE A 27 35.72 12.36 10.12
C ILE A 27 36.58 11.21 10.64
N ILE A 28 37.89 11.42 10.73
CA ILE A 28 38.83 10.44 11.28
C ILE A 28 38.92 10.64 12.79
N ASN A 29 38.76 9.55 13.54
CA ASN A 29 38.71 9.53 15.00
C ASN A 29 37.74 10.56 15.61
N PRO A 30 36.44 10.51 15.25
CA PRO A 30 35.46 11.45 15.76
C PRO A 30 35.34 11.32 17.29
N THR A 31 35.19 12.46 17.96
CA THR A 31 34.80 12.47 19.38
C THR A 31 33.29 12.26 19.45
N PHE A 32 32.86 11.16 20.05
CA PHE A 32 31.45 10.74 20.11
C PHE A 32 30.79 11.23 21.40
N VAL A 33 29.52 11.67 21.30
CA VAL A 33 28.69 11.95 22.48
C VAL A 33 28.04 10.65 22.96
N PRO A 34 28.44 10.09 24.11
CA PRO A 34 27.88 8.83 24.59
C PRO A 34 26.35 8.95 24.76
N ASN A 35 25.63 7.87 24.44
CA ASN A 35 24.16 7.76 24.58
C ASN A 35 23.30 8.67 23.68
N CYS A 36 23.87 9.28 22.65
CA CYS A 36 23.09 10.02 21.65
C CYS A 36 22.67 9.10 20.50
N GLU A 37 21.41 9.18 20.05
CA GLU A 37 20.97 8.49 18.84
C GLU A 37 21.49 9.18 17.58
N ALA A 38 21.81 8.41 16.53
CA ALA A 38 22.39 8.95 15.29
C ALA A 38 21.53 10.05 14.62
N LYS A 39 20.19 9.98 14.78
CA LYS A 39 19.27 11.00 14.25
C LYS A 39 19.41 12.37 14.92
N TYR A 40 19.97 12.44 16.13
CA TYR A 40 20.18 13.67 16.88
C TYR A 40 21.63 14.15 16.85
N MET A 41 22.48 13.56 16.00
CA MET A 41 23.88 13.94 15.89
C MET A 41 24.08 15.01 14.81
N VAL A 42 24.73 16.09 15.19
CA VAL A 42 25.18 17.15 14.27
C VAL A 42 26.70 17.13 14.17
N VAL A 43 27.21 17.39 12.96
CA VAL A 43 28.66 17.48 12.70
C VAL A 43 29.05 18.95 12.77
N ASP A 44 29.99 19.27 13.64
CA ASP A 44 30.56 20.60 13.82
C ASP A 44 32.09 20.53 13.62
N GLY A 45 32.55 20.85 12.40
CA GLY A 45 33.92 20.58 11.98
C GLY A 45 34.22 19.08 12.05
N ASP A 46 35.20 18.69 12.88
CA ASP A 46 35.58 17.29 13.11
C ASP A 46 34.99 16.69 14.39
N ASN A 47 34.07 17.42 15.03
CA ASN A 47 33.38 16.97 16.23
C ASN A 47 31.95 16.54 15.91
N ILE A 48 31.49 15.51 16.61
CA ILE A 48 30.08 15.13 16.62
C ILE A 48 29.49 15.71 17.91
N LYS A 49 28.46 16.56 17.77
CA LYS A 49 27.71 17.12 18.88
C LYS A 49 26.29 16.59 18.87
N GLU A 50 25.68 16.57 20.05
CA GLU A 50 24.26 16.28 20.19
C GLU A 50 23.45 17.56 19.91
N MET A 51 22.38 17.40 19.14
CA MET A 51 21.43 18.48 18.87
C MET A 51 20.79 19.00 20.16
N THR A 52 20.45 20.28 20.15
CA THR A 52 19.70 20.93 21.22
C THR A 52 18.28 20.37 21.33
N ILE A 53 17.64 20.54 22.49
CA ILE A 53 16.25 20.11 22.72
C ILE A 53 15.30 20.68 21.66
N LYS A 54 15.54 21.94 21.22
CA LYS A 54 14.73 22.58 20.18
C LYS A 54 14.85 21.88 18.82
N GLU A 55 16.08 21.52 18.43
CA GLU A 55 16.33 20.82 17.16
C GLU A 55 15.78 19.39 17.19
N LYS A 56 15.95 18.69 18.32
CA LYS A 56 15.34 17.37 18.52
C LYS A 56 13.82 17.43 18.37
N ALA A 57 13.17 18.43 18.97
CA ALA A 57 11.73 18.62 18.87
C ALA A 57 11.26 18.84 17.41
N VAL A 58 12.09 19.43 16.55
CA VAL A 58 11.79 19.58 15.12
C VAL A 58 11.90 18.24 14.38
N ILE A 59 12.91 17.43 14.70
CA ILE A 59 13.08 16.10 14.09
C ILE A 59 11.99 15.14 14.54
N ASP A 60 11.65 15.18 15.82
CA ASP A 60 10.58 14.36 16.40
C ASP A 60 9.18 14.93 16.11
N TYR A 61 9.10 16.11 15.47
CA TYR A 61 7.83 16.65 15.00
C TYR A 61 7.32 15.77 13.85
N ILE A 62 6.58 14.73 14.23
CA ILE A 62 5.69 14.02 13.36
C ILE A 62 4.49 14.95 13.21
N ALA A 63 4.35 15.58 12.05
CA ALA A 63 3.14 16.31 11.73
C ALA A 63 1.95 15.38 12.00
N PRO A 64 0.92 15.84 12.73
CA PRO A 64 -0.26 15.03 12.93
C PRO A 64 -0.78 14.64 11.54
N ILE A 65 -0.76 13.35 11.23
CA ILE A 65 -1.39 12.85 10.02
C ILE A 65 -2.84 13.33 10.13
N PRO A 66 -3.33 14.15 9.17
CA PRO A 66 -4.69 14.61 9.23
C PRO A 66 -5.56 13.37 9.32
N LYS A 67 -6.29 13.25 10.43
CA LYS A 67 -7.25 12.17 10.60
C LYS A 67 -8.16 12.23 9.38
N PRO A 68 -8.30 11.14 8.60
CA PRO A 68 -9.17 11.18 7.44
C PRO A 68 -10.54 11.63 7.92
N GLU A 69 -11.06 12.69 7.31
CA GLU A 69 -12.40 13.15 7.60
C GLU A 69 -13.35 11.96 7.33
N PRO A 70 -14.35 11.74 8.21
CA PRO A 70 -15.33 10.70 7.95
C PRO A 70 -15.94 10.95 6.57
N PRO A 71 -16.08 9.92 5.72
CA PRO A 71 -16.62 10.09 4.39
C PRO A 71 -18.00 10.73 4.49
N THR A 72 -18.23 11.71 3.63
CA THR A 72 -19.51 12.39 3.54
C THR A 72 -20.62 11.42 3.10
N THR A 73 -21.87 11.77 3.37
CA THR A 73 -23.02 10.97 2.91
C THR A 73 -23.00 10.76 1.40
N GLU A 74 -22.58 11.77 0.63
CA GLU A 74 -22.44 11.69 -0.83
C GLU A 74 -21.35 10.69 -1.27
N GLU A 75 -20.21 10.66 -0.58
CA GLU A 75 -19.14 9.69 -0.85
C GLU A 75 -19.56 8.26 -0.50
N LEU A 76 -20.29 8.08 0.61
CA LEU A 76 -20.85 6.78 0.99
C LEU A 76 -21.88 6.29 -0.03
N GLU A 77 -22.74 7.16 -0.55
CA GLU A 77 -23.68 6.82 -1.61
C GLU A 77 -22.96 6.46 -2.92
N LYS A 78 -21.91 7.19 -3.28
CA LYS A 78 -21.09 6.86 -4.46
C LYS A 78 -20.42 5.49 -4.32
N ILE A 79 -19.83 5.20 -3.17
CA ILE A 79 -19.22 3.87 -2.88
C ILE A 79 -20.29 2.77 -2.93
N ARG A 80 -21.47 3.02 -2.35
CA ARG A 80 -22.60 2.09 -2.40
C ARG A 80 -23.03 1.80 -3.83
N ASN A 81 -23.19 2.84 -4.65
CA ASN A 81 -23.65 2.72 -6.03
C ASN A 81 -22.64 1.98 -6.90
N VAL A 82 -21.33 2.22 -6.71
CA VAL A 82 -20.26 1.46 -7.39
C VAL A 82 -20.32 -0.02 -7.03
N ASN A 83 -20.51 -0.34 -5.74
CA ASN A 83 -20.62 -1.73 -5.29
C ASN A 83 -21.87 -2.44 -5.83
N VAL A 84 -23.01 -1.73 -5.90
CA VAL A 84 -24.24 -2.27 -6.48
C VAL A 84 -24.07 -2.51 -7.99
N ALA A 85 -23.50 -1.55 -8.71
CA ALA A 85 -23.24 -1.68 -10.15
C ALA A 85 -22.31 -2.87 -10.47
N SER A 86 -21.25 -3.05 -9.68
CA SER A 86 -20.33 -4.20 -9.82
C SER A 86 -21.02 -5.54 -9.57
N LYS A 87 -21.86 -5.64 -8.52
CA LYS A 87 -22.66 -6.85 -8.26
C LYS A 87 -23.63 -7.15 -9.38
N ILE A 88 -24.31 -6.14 -9.91
CA ILE A 88 -25.24 -6.28 -11.04
C ILE A 88 -24.50 -6.76 -12.30
N ALA A 89 -23.33 -6.18 -12.60
CA ALA A 89 -22.52 -6.60 -13.75
C ALA A 89 -22.13 -8.09 -13.65
N ASN A 90 -21.68 -8.54 -12.47
CA ASN A 90 -21.34 -9.96 -12.26
C ASN A 90 -22.53 -10.89 -12.46
N VAL A 91 -23.73 -10.51 -12.00
CA VAL A 91 -24.96 -11.29 -12.23
C VAL A 91 -25.27 -11.42 -13.72
N TYR A 92 -25.11 -10.34 -14.50
CA TYR A 92 -25.34 -10.40 -15.94
C TYR A 92 -24.33 -11.32 -16.65
N THR A 93 -23.04 -11.25 -16.29
CA THR A 93 -22.00 -12.13 -16.85
C THR A 93 -22.31 -13.60 -16.58
N ILE A 94 -22.65 -13.96 -15.34
CA ILE A 94 -23.00 -15.34 -14.97
C ILE A 94 -24.23 -15.81 -15.78
N ALA A 95 -25.24 -14.95 -15.93
CA ALA A 95 -26.43 -15.31 -16.67
C ALA A 95 -26.19 -15.44 -18.20
N ASP A 96 -25.21 -14.73 -18.76
CA ASP A 96 -24.77 -14.92 -20.14
C ASP A 96 -24.00 -16.24 -20.32
N GLU A 97 -23.09 -16.57 -19.39
CA GLU A 97 -22.38 -17.86 -19.36
C GLU A 97 -23.35 -19.04 -19.26
N ILE A 98 -24.34 -18.95 -18.37
CA ILE A 98 -25.41 -19.95 -18.22
C ILE A 98 -26.23 -20.10 -19.51
N SER A 99 -26.56 -19.00 -20.19
CA SER A 99 -27.26 -19.03 -21.46
C SER A 99 -26.45 -19.74 -22.56
N MET A 100 -25.13 -19.50 -22.59
CA MET A 100 -24.22 -20.16 -23.52
C MET A 100 -24.13 -21.67 -23.26
N VAL A 101 -23.99 -22.07 -21.99
CA VAL A 101 -23.97 -23.49 -21.59
C VAL A 101 -25.29 -24.18 -21.97
N ARG A 102 -26.45 -23.54 -21.71
CA ARG A 102 -27.76 -24.08 -22.12
C ARG A 102 -27.82 -24.35 -23.63
N LYS A 103 -27.39 -23.40 -24.46
CA LYS A 103 -27.38 -23.56 -25.92
C LYS A 103 -26.50 -24.71 -26.37
N LEU A 104 -25.36 -24.92 -25.72
CA LEU A 104 -24.45 -26.02 -26.02
C LEU A 104 -25.09 -27.37 -25.66
N ILE A 105 -25.67 -27.49 -24.45
CA ILE A 105 -26.30 -28.73 -23.98
C ILE A 105 -27.52 -29.10 -24.84
N ILE A 106 -28.41 -28.14 -25.13
CA ILE A 106 -29.60 -28.37 -25.98
C ILE A 106 -29.23 -28.65 -27.43
N GLY A 107 -28.13 -28.10 -27.94
CA GLY A 107 -27.65 -28.35 -29.29
C GLY A 107 -27.03 -29.74 -29.49
N GLU A 108 -26.47 -30.35 -28.42
CA GLU A 108 -25.72 -31.62 -28.50
C GLU A 108 -26.48 -32.84 -27.94
N SER A 109 -27.52 -32.67 -27.13
CA SER A 109 -28.22 -33.79 -26.48
C SER A 109 -29.70 -33.88 -26.84
N SER A 110 -30.13 -35.07 -27.31
CA SER A 110 -31.54 -35.41 -27.55
C SER A 110 -32.30 -35.89 -26.30
N VAL A 111 -31.63 -35.96 -25.14
CA VAL A 111 -32.21 -36.39 -23.87
C VAL A 111 -31.69 -35.46 -22.77
N ILE A 112 -32.42 -34.37 -22.52
CA ILE A 112 -32.19 -33.51 -21.36
C ILE A 112 -33.43 -33.59 -20.51
N ASP A 113 -33.23 -33.82 -19.21
CA ASP A 113 -34.30 -33.88 -18.24
C ASP A 113 -35.05 -32.53 -18.20
N ALA A 114 -36.39 -32.57 -18.21
CA ALA A 114 -37.22 -31.38 -18.26
C ALA A 114 -36.97 -30.47 -17.04
N ASP A 115 -36.64 -31.08 -15.89
CA ASP A 115 -36.32 -30.39 -14.65
C ASP A 115 -35.04 -29.53 -14.76
N ILE A 116 -34.07 -29.96 -15.58
CA ILE A 116 -32.83 -29.20 -15.84
C ILE A 116 -33.14 -27.96 -16.70
N ILE A 117 -34.05 -28.09 -17.67
CA ILE A 117 -34.44 -26.98 -18.55
C ILE A 117 -35.20 -25.90 -17.76
N GLU A 118 -36.11 -26.31 -16.87
CA GLU A 118 -36.86 -25.38 -16.03
C GLU A 118 -35.93 -24.58 -15.10
N TRP A 119 -34.91 -25.24 -14.51
CA TRP A 119 -33.93 -24.56 -13.66
C TRP A 119 -33.12 -23.50 -14.43
N PHE A 120 -32.73 -23.79 -15.68
CA PHE A 120 -32.08 -22.81 -16.55
C PHE A 120 -32.98 -21.63 -16.91
N ASP A 121 -34.28 -21.86 -17.15
CA ASP A 121 -35.23 -20.80 -17.46
C ASP A 121 -35.51 -19.90 -16.26
N VAL A 122 -35.56 -20.43 -15.03
CA VAL A 122 -35.68 -19.61 -13.81
C VAL A 122 -34.47 -18.68 -13.65
N ILE A 123 -33.25 -19.19 -13.86
CA ILE A 123 -32.02 -18.39 -13.71
C ILE A 123 -31.88 -17.36 -14.84
N ALA A 124 -32.22 -17.72 -16.08
CA ALA A 124 -32.17 -16.80 -17.22
C ALA A 124 -33.21 -15.68 -17.12
N ASN A 125 -34.43 -15.98 -16.64
CA ASN A 125 -35.51 -15.01 -16.49
C ASN A 125 -35.37 -14.09 -15.26
N ALA A 126 -34.47 -14.39 -14.32
CA ALA A 126 -34.10 -13.47 -13.25
C ALA A 126 -33.53 -12.12 -13.77
N LYS A 127 -33.13 -12.05 -15.06
CA LYS A 127 -32.78 -10.80 -15.75
C LYS A 127 -33.95 -9.80 -15.89
N LEU A 128 -35.20 -10.25 -15.82
CA LEU A 128 -36.39 -9.41 -16.08
C LEU A 128 -36.96 -8.73 -14.82
N THR A 129 -36.55 -9.12 -13.62
CA THR A 129 -37.05 -8.54 -12.35
C THR A 129 -36.26 -7.31 -11.88
N TYR A 130 -35.12 -7.01 -12.50
CA TYR A 130 -34.36 -5.77 -12.26
C TYR A 130 -34.16 -5.02 -13.58
N PRO A 131 -35.01 -4.03 -13.91
CA PRO A 131 -34.78 -3.20 -15.09
C PRO A 131 -33.46 -2.44 -14.92
N LYS A 132 -32.63 -2.47 -15.97
CA LYS A 132 -31.45 -1.59 -16.07
C LYS A 132 -31.93 -0.14 -15.98
N SER A 133 -31.67 0.49 -14.84
CA SER A 133 -31.77 1.95 -14.63
C SER A 133 -30.48 2.62 -15.04
#